data_AF-A0A7J9SQB8-F1
#
_entry.id   AF-A0A7J9SQB8-F1
#
_cell.length_a   1.000
_cell.length_b   1.000
_cell.length_c   1.000
_cell.angle_alpha   90.00
_cell.angle_beta   90.00
_cell.angle_gamma   90.00
#
_symmetry.space_group_name_H-M   'P 1'
#
loop_
_entity.id
_entity.type
_entity.pdbx_description
1 polymer ?
#
loop_
_entity_poly.entity_id
_entity_poly.type
_entity_poly.pdbx_seq_one_letter_code
_entity_poly.pdbx_strand_id
1 'polypeptide(L)'
;MNHSDAPSDTRASLEERVDALEARVEDLEAGGGDAIAPAPFAMDTAADVEPSDAAVDALEASGWSHGRNREERQRDAAVAAWALEVLRERGDELRKADFPLDALDDERKVDTVWLQVIRPALLAVAEETGAVEVGESKQRYRWVGE
;
A
#
# COMPACT_ATOMS: atom_id res chain seq x y z
N MET A 1 13.66 -14.60 -67.25
CA MET A 1 14.35 -13.52 -66.53
C MET A 1 13.50 -13.10 -65.35
N ASN A 2 13.90 -13.45 -64.12
CA ASN A 2 14.01 -12.53 -62.98
C ASN A 2 14.52 -13.29 -61.75
N HIS A 3 15.70 -12.88 -61.31
CA HIS A 3 16.34 -13.19 -60.04
C HIS A 3 15.52 -12.63 -58.87
N SER A 4 15.63 -13.27 -57.71
CA SER A 4 15.74 -12.58 -56.42
C SER A 4 16.30 -13.56 -55.39
N ASP A 5 17.62 -13.67 -55.37
CA ASP A 5 18.41 -13.99 -54.19
C ASP A 5 18.15 -12.90 -53.14
N ALA A 6 17.74 -13.29 -51.94
CA ALA A 6 17.70 -12.43 -50.77
C ALA A 6 18.70 -12.97 -49.72
N PRO A 7 19.44 -12.09 -49.04
CA PRO A 7 20.82 -12.35 -48.62
C PRO A 7 20.93 -13.02 -47.24
N SER A 8 21.81 -14.02 -47.15
CA SER A 8 22.23 -14.70 -45.91
C SER A 8 23.07 -13.82 -44.96
N ASP A 9 23.36 -12.57 -45.34
CA ASP A 9 24.25 -11.65 -44.61
C ASP A 9 23.67 -11.05 -43.32
N THR A 10 22.35 -11.06 -43.13
CA THR A 10 21.73 -10.41 -41.96
C THR A 10 21.78 -11.28 -40.69
N ARG A 11 21.95 -12.60 -40.82
CA ARG A 11 21.88 -13.53 -39.69
C ARG A 11 23.22 -13.65 -38.95
N ALA A 12 24.34 -13.65 -39.68
CA ALA A 12 25.68 -13.63 -39.10
C ALA A 12 25.96 -12.35 -38.28
N SER A 13 25.37 -11.21 -38.67
CA SER A 13 25.54 -9.93 -37.97
C SER A 13 24.77 -9.83 -36.65
N LEU A 14 23.76 -10.67 -36.41
CA LEU A 14 23.00 -10.66 -35.15
C LEU A 14 23.67 -11.50 -34.06
N GLU A 15 24.28 -12.62 -34.42
CA GLU A 15 24.98 -13.49 -33.46
C GLU A 15 26.25 -12.81 -32.92
N GLU A 16 27.04 -12.16 -33.78
CA GLU A 16 28.22 -11.37 -33.37
C GLU A 16 27.87 -10.20 -32.42
N ARG A 17 26.65 -9.65 -32.55
CA ARG A 17 26.16 -8.55 -31.69
C ARG A 17 25.68 -9.03 -30.32
N VAL A 18 25.33 -10.30 -30.17
CA VAL A 18 24.93 -10.90 -28.89
C VAL A 18 26.17 -11.23 -28.07
N ASP A 19 27.20 -11.84 -28.68
CA ASP A 19 28.47 -12.13 -28.02
C ASP A 19 29.18 -10.85 -27.52
N ALA A 20 29.11 -9.76 -28.30
CA ALA A 20 29.65 -8.46 -27.89
C ALA A 20 28.84 -7.78 -26.77
N LEU A 21 27.59 -8.19 -26.53
CA LEU A 21 26.73 -7.64 -25.48
C LEU A 21 26.92 -8.40 -24.16
N GLU A 22 27.11 -9.72 -24.20
CA GLU A 22 27.36 -10.54 -23.01
C GLU A 22 28.70 -10.21 -22.35
N ALA A 23 29.76 -9.97 -23.15
CA ALA A 23 31.06 -9.54 -22.63
C ALA A 23 31.02 -8.17 -21.92
N ARG A 24 30.04 -7.30 -22.23
CA ARG A 24 29.87 -5.99 -21.55
C ARG A 24 29.10 -6.06 -20.24
N VAL A 25 28.39 -7.16 -19.98
CA VAL A 25 27.67 -7.39 -18.72
C VAL A 25 28.64 -7.91 -17.67
N GLU A 26 29.58 -8.78 -18.05
CA GLU A 26 30.55 -9.38 -17.12
C GLU A 26 31.55 -8.35 -16.57
N ASP A 27 31.89 -7.31 -17.34
CA ASP A 27 32.78 -6.21 -16.90
C ASP A 27 32.08 -5.20 -15.97
N LEU A 28 30.74 -5.19 -15.92
CA LEU A 28 29.96 -4.30 -15.04
C LEU A 28 29.80 -4.86 -13.61
N GLU A 29 29.95 -6.17 -13.43
CA GLU A 29 29.86 -6.83 -12.12
C GLU A 29 31.21 -6.85 -11.37
N ALA A 30 32.34 -6.69 -12.07
CA ALA A 30 33.67 -6.80 -11.48
C ALA A 30 34.31 -5.47 -11.03
N GLY A 31 33.68 -4.32 -11.30
CA GLY A 31 34.31 -3.00 -11.18
C GLY A 31 33.49 -1.95 -10.45
N GLY A 32 33.47 -2.00 -9.12
CA GLY A 32 33.36 -0.84 -8.22
C GLY A 32 32.45 0.32 -8.64
N GLY A 33 31.16 0.20 -8.37
CA GLY A 33 30.33 1.35 -8.06
C GLY A 33 30.22 1.43 -6.54
N ASP A 34 30.82 2.46 -5.96
CA ASP A 34 30.44 2.99 -4.65
C ASP A 34 28.94 3.30 -4.74
N ALA A 35 28.12 2.29 -4.48
CA ALA A 35 26.69 2.42 -4.45
C ALA A 35 26.45 3.37 -3.31
N ILE A 36 26.12 4.62 -3.65
CA ILE A 36 25.30 5.47 -2.80
C ILE A 36 24.20 4.54 -2.34
N ALA A 37 24.32 4.03 -1.11
CA ALA A 37 23.29 3.23 -0.51
C ALA A 37 22.03 4.08 -0.72
N PRO A 38 20.98 3.58 -1.38
CA PRO A 38 19.72 4.28 -1.29
C PRO A 38 19.53 4.44 0.21
N ALA A 39 19.48 5.70 0.67
CA ALA A 39 19.11 5.97 2.05
C ALA A 39 17.91 5.06 2.32
N PRO A 40 17.87 4.34 3.46
CA PRO A 40 16.71 3.57 3.82
C PRO A 40 15.59 4.58 4.04
N PHE A 41 14.94 5.02 2.97
CA PHE A 41 13.52 5.22 2.94
C PHE A 41 12.98 3.82 3.17
N ALA A 42 13.00 3.39 4.43
CA ALA A 42 12.06 2.41 4.91
C ALA A 42 10.70 2.97 4.52
N MET A 43 10.21 2.61 3.34
CA MET A 43 8.79 2.59 3.09
C MET A 43 8.32 1.47 3.99
N ASP A 44 7.98 1.87 5.21
CA ASP A 44 7.25 1.07 6.17
C ASP A 44 6.06 0.49 5.40
N THR A 45 6.15 -0.80 5.09
CA THR A 45 5.12 -1.51 4.37
C THR A 45 3.93 -1.60 5.31
N ALA A 46 2.80 -1.05 4.90
CA ALA A 46 1.56 -1.02 5.65
C ALA A 46 1.03 -2.36 6.21
N ALA A 47 1.67 -3.47 5.82
CA ALA A 47 1.41 -4.81 6.30
C ALA A 47 1.83 -5.02 7.78
N ASP A 48 2.66 -4.14 8.36
CA ASP A 48 3.16 -4.26 9.74
C ASP A 48 2.58 -3.21 10.72
N VAL A 49 1.56 -2.45 10.31
CA VAL A 49 0.95 -1.42 11.17
C VAL A 49 0.06 -2.09 12.22
N GLU A 50 0.63 -2.43 13.36
CA GLU A 50 -0.15 -2.86 14.52
C GLU A 50 -0.85 -1.64 15.15
N PRO A 51 -2.16 -1.70 15.41
CA PRO A 51 -2.89 -0.58 15.98
C PRO A 51 -2.38 -0.26 17.38
N SER A 52 -2.06 1.01 17.63
CA SER A 52 -1.68 1.49 18.95
C SER A 52 -2.87 1.48 19.91
N ASP A 53 -2.58 1.54 21.21
CA ASP A 53 -3.59 1.68 22.26
C ASP A 53 -4.50 2.90 22.00
N ALA A 54 -3.97 4.00 21.47
CA ALA A 54 -4.75 5.19 21.15
C ALA A 54 -5.79 4.93 20.04
N ALA A 55 -5.43 4.18 19.00
CA ALA A 55 -6.34 3.80 17.92
C ALA A 55 -7.43 2.83 18.42
N VAL A 56 -7.05 1.88 19.28
CA VAL A 56 -7.99 0.93 19.91
C VAL A 56 -8.93 1.64 20.87
N ASP A 57 -8.41 2.47 21.77
CA ASP A 57 -9.18 3.24 22.76
C ASP A 57 -10.18 4.17 22.08
N ALA A 58 -9.78 4.87 21.01
CA ALA A 58 -10.69 5.73 20.25
C ALA A 58 -11.83 4.92 19.60
N LEU A 59 -11.52 3.74 19.05
CA LEU A 59 -12.53 2.85 18.49
C LEU A 59 -13.49 2.35 19.57
N GLU A 60 -12.98 1.87 20.71
CA GLU A 60 -13.79 1.39 21.83
C GLU A 60 -14.66 2.50 22.43
N ALA A 61 -14.10 3.70 22.62
CA ALA A 61 -14.82 4.87 23.12
C ALA A 61 -15.94 5.32 22.17
N SER A 62 -15.79 5.11 20.86
CA SER A 62 -16.86 5.37 19.89
C SER A 62 -18.04 4.38 19.99
N GLY A 63 -17.88 3.26 20.71
CA GLY A 63 -18.88 2.19 20.78
C GLY A 63 -19.13 1.48 19.44
N TRP A 64 -18.29 1.72 18.43
CA TRP A 64 -18.47 1.13 17.11
C TRP A 64 -18.26 -0.39 17.15
N SER A 65 -19.17 -1.12 16.51
CA SER A 65 -19.06 -2.57 16.35
C SER A 65 -19.73 -3.03 15.07
N HIS A 66 -19.07 -3.90 14.31
CA HIS A 66 -19.59 -4.51 13.09
C HIS A 66 -19.24 -5.98 13.02
N GLY A 67 -20.12 -6.82 12.45
CA GLY A 67 -19.96 -8.27 12.38
C GLY A 67 -21.10 -9.02 13.06
N ARG A 68 -21.48 -10.17 12.50
CA ARG A 68 -22.66 -10.95 12.95
C ARG A 68 -22.33 -11.92 14.07
N ASN A 69 -21.07 -12.32 14.16
CA ASN A 69 -20.57 -13.24 15.17
C ASN A 69 -19.30 -12.68 15.83
N ARG A 70 -18.77 -13.39 16.84
CA ARG A 70 -17.59 -12.93 17.59
C ARG A 70 -16.35 -12.78 16.72
N GLU A 71 -16.11 -13.73 15.84
CA GLU A 71 -14.94 -13.77 14.97
C GLU A 71 -14.97 -12.61 13.95
N GLU A 72 -16.12 -12.42 13.28
CA GLU A 72 -16.34 -11.28 12.38
C GLU A 72 -16.15 -9.95 13.12
N ARG A 73 -16.67 -9.82 14.34
CA ARG A 73 -16.48 -8.60 15.15
C ARG A 73 -15.02 -8.34 15.50
N GLN A 74 -14.27 -9.37 15.86
CA GLN A 74 -12.85 -9.22 16.20
C GLN A 74 -12.04 -8.83 14.96
N ARG A 75 -12.27 -9.48 13.82
CA ARG A 75 -11.62 -9.13 12.56
C ARG A 75 -11.96 -7.70 12.13
N ASP A 76 -13.24 -7.34 12.13
CA ASP A 76 -13.70 -6.04 11.65
C ASP A 76 -13.23 -4.91 12.59
N ALA A 77 -13.13 -5.17 13.90
CA ALA A 77 -12.50 -4.26 14.86
C ALA A 77 -11.00 -4.09 14.59
N ALA A 78 -10.27 -5.18 14.29
CA ALA A 78 -8.85 -5.10 13.96
C ALA A 78 -8.61 -4.28 12.68
N VAL A 79 -9.42 -4.48 11.64
CA VAL A 79 -9.35 -3.70 10.39
C VAL A 79 -9.69 -2.22 10.63
N ALA A 80 -10.70 -1.93 11.46
CA ALA A 80 -11.05 -0.56 11.82
C ALA A 80 -9.94 0.14 12.63
N ALA A 81 -9.36 -0.55 13.62
CA ALA A 81 -8.27 -0.05 14.43
C ALA A 81 -7.00 0.19 13.59
N TRP A 82 -6.66 -0.74 12.68
CA TRP A 82 -5.59 -0.54 11.71
C TRP A 82 -5.79 0.73 10.86
N ALA A 83 -7.01 0.98 10.38
CA ALA A 83 -7.27 2.18 9.58
C ALA A 83 -7.11 3.47 10.40
N LEU A 84 -7.48 3.45 11.69
CA LEU A 84 -7.23 4.57 12.60
C LEU A 84 -5.73 4.78 12.84
N GLU A 85 -4.96 3.69 12.98
CA GLU A 85 -3.52 3.77 13.12
C GLU A 85 -2.85 4.38 11.89
N VAL A 86 -3.23 3.95 10.68
CA VAL A 86 -2.75 4.55 9.43
C VAL A 86 -3.03 6.06 9.40
N LEU A 87 -4.20 6.52 9.87
CA LEU A 87 -4.48 7.95 9.97
C LEU A 87 -3.57 8.66 10.98
N ARG A 88 -3.36 8.04 12.14
CA ARG A 88 -2.53 8.58 13.22
C ARG A 88 -1.07 8.71 12.80
N GLU A 89 -0.49 7.64 12.26
CA GLU A 89 0.91 7.60 11.83
C GLU A 89 1.21 8.60 10.71
N ARG A 90 0.27 8.73 9.76
CA ARG A 90 0.45 9.66 8.64
C ARG A 90 0.33 11.11 9.08
N GLY A 91 -0.51 11.41 10.07
CA GLY A 91 -0.72 12.77 10.62
C GLY A 91 -1.35 13.79 9.66
N ASP A 92 -1.51 13.42 8.38
CA ASP A 92 -2.07 14.24 7.31
C ASP A 92 -3.53 13.90 7.01
N GLU A 93 -4.15 14.71 6.15
CA GLU A 93 -5.48 14.47 5.63
C GLU A 93 -5.46 13.37 4.55
N LEU A 94 -6.00 12.20 4.84
CA LEU A 94 -6.03 11.03 3.95
C LEU A 94 -7.40 10.84 3.29
N ARG A 95 -7.39 10.34 2.06
CA ARG A 95 -8.55 9.81 1.34
C ARG A 95 -8.45 8.30 1.24
N LYS A 96 -9.52 7.64 0.82
CA LYS A 96 -9.56 6.20 0.54
C LYS A 96 -8.33 5.68 -0.24
N ALA A 97 -7.92 6.40 -1.28
CA ALA A 97 -6.82 5.98 -2.16
C ALA A 97 -5.45 6.03 -1.47
N ASP A 98 -5.34 6.74 -0.35
CA ASP A 98 -4.12 6.85 0.44
C ASP A 98 -4.01 5.74 1.48
N PHE A 99 -5.11 5.02 1.75
CA PHE A 99 -5.07 3.83 2.59
C PHE A 99 -4.47 2.65 1.80
N PRO A 100 -3.53 1.92 2.40
CA PRO A 100 -2.91 0.73 1.81
C PRO A 100 -3.84 -0.49 1.91
N LEU A 101 -5.01 -0.38 1.27
CA LEU A 101 -6.09 -1.37 1.35
C LEU A 101 -5.76 -2.70 0.64
N ASP A 102 -4.76 -2.69 -0.22
CA ASP A 102 -4.20 -3.86 -0.90
C ASP A 102 -3.37 -4.75 0.03
N ALA A 103 -2.87 -4.20 1.14
CA ALA A 103 -2.15 -4.94 2.17
C ALA A 103 -3.07 -5.66 3.18
N LEU A 104 -4.39 -5.38 3.14
CA LEU A 104 -5.36 -6.07 4.01
C LEU A 104 -5.53 -7.52 3.56
N ASP A 105 -5.20 -8.47 4.44
CA ASP A 105 -5.53 -9.89 4.27
C ASP A 105 -7.02 -10.12 4.57
N ASP A 106 -7.88 -9.60 3.70
CA ASP A 106 -9.34 -9.76 3.76
C ASP A 106 -9.88 -10.38 2.48
N GLU A 107 -10.59 -11.49 2.61
CA GLU A 107 -11.23 -12.18 1.48
C GLU A 107 -12.34 -11.35 0.81
N ARG A 108 -12.85 -10.31 1.49
CA ARG A 108 -13.85 -9.40 0.95
C ARG A 108 -13.21 -8.42 -0.04
N LYS A 109 -14.00 -7.97 -1.01
CA LYS A 109 -13.58 -6.89 -1.92
C LYS A 109 -13.21 -5.64 -1.12
N VAL A 110 -12.10 -4.99 -1.50
CA VAL A 110 -11.61 -3.72 -0.91
C VAL A 110 -12.72 -2.68 -0.75
N ASP A 111 -13.56 -2.51 -1.77
CA ASP A 111 -14.69 -1.56 -1.71
C ASP A 111 -15.70 -1.92 -0.62
N THR A 112 -15.96 -3.21 -0.41
CA THR A 112 -16.86 -3.70 0.64
C THR A 112 -16.29 -3.43 2.01
N VAL A 113 -15.01 -3.76 2.23
CA VAL A 113 -14.32 -3.50 3.51
C VAL A 113 -14.33 -2.00 3.81
N TRP A 114 -14.01 -1.18 2.81
CA TRP A 114 -14.04 0.28 2.96
C TRP A 114 -15.42 0.79 3.37
N LEU A 115 -16.48 0.39 2.65
CA LEU A 115 -17.82 0.94 2.85
C LEU A 115 -18.51 0.42 4.12
N GLN A 116 -18.22 -0.81 4.55
CA GLN A 116 -18.91 -1.46 5.66
C GLN A 116 -18.14 -1.40 6.98
N VAL A 117 -16.82 -1.35 6.93
CA VAL A 117 -15.95 -1.46 8.10
C VAL A 117 -15.24 -0.13 8.34
N ILE A 118 -14.31 0.23 7.45
CA ILE A 118 -13.39 1.35 7.68
C ILE A 118 -14.14 2.68 7.74
N ARG A 119 -14.87 3.04 6.68
CA ARG A 119 -15.55 4.33 6.61
C ARG A 119 -16.56 4.53 7.76
N PRO A 120 -17.43 3.55 8.09
CA PRO A 120 -18.31 3.67 9.24
C PRO A 120 -17.56 3.85 10.57
N ALA A 121 -16.46 3.14 10.79
CA ALA A 121 -15.66 3.29 12.01
C ALA A 121 -15.05 4.69 12.11
N LEU A 122 -14.44 5.20 11.04
CA LEU A 122 -13.87 6.56 11.02
C LEU A 122 -14.92 7.63 11.31
N LEU A 123 -16.14 7.47 10.78
CA LEU A 123 -17.24 8.40 11.04
C LEU A 123 -17.74 8.30 12.48
N ALA A 124 -17.84 7.10 13.05
CA ALA A 124 -18.23 6.91 14.44
C ALA A 124 -17.21 7.51 15.42
N VAL A 125 -15.91 7.27 15.19
CA VAL A 125 -14.84 7.88 16.00
C VAL A 125 -14.87 9.40 15.88
N ALA A 126 -15.08 9.94 14.68
CA ALA A 126 -15.21 11.38 14.48
C ALA A 126 -16.39 11.99 15.25
N GLU A 127 -17.55 11.33 15.22
CA GLU A 127 -18.79 11.82 15.84
C GLU A 127 -18.75 11.71 17.37
N GLU A 128 -18.27 10.58 17.89
CA GLU A 128 -18.39 10.26 19.32
C GLU A 128 -17.18 10.68 20.15
N THR A 129 -15.98 10.68 19.57
CA THR A 129 -14.73 10.95 20.32
C THR A 129 -14.05 12.25 19.92
N GLY A 130 -14.27 12.71 18.68
CA GLY A 130 -13.54 13.83 18.09
C GLY A 130 -12.07 13.53 17.75
N ALA A 131 -11.60 12.29 17.89
CA ALA A 131 -10.23 11.88 17.54
C ALA A 131 -9.99 11.78 16.02
N VAL A 132 -11.04 11.89 15.22
CA VAL A 132 -10.95 11.95 13.76
C VAL A 132 -11.72 13.19 13.27
N GLU A 133 -11.07 14.00 12.44
CA GLU A 133 -11.73 15.05 11.69
C GLU A 133 -12.14 14.53 10.32
N VAL A 134 -13.35 14.85 9.90
CA VAL A 134 -13.91 14.49 8.59
C VAL A 134 -14.12 15.76 7.79
N GLY A 135 -13.41 15.88 6.67
CA GLY A 135 -13.56 17.03 5.77
C GLY A 135 -14.98 17.13 5.20
N GLU A 136 -15.36 18.32 4.71
CA GLU A 136 -16.74 18.65 4.28
C GLU A 136 -17.36 17.64 3.29
N SER A 137 -16.54 17.04 2.42
CA SER A 137 -16.99 16.05 1.43
C SER A 137 -17.17 14.63 1.99
N LYS A 138 -16.82 14.37 3.25
CA LYS A 138 -16.74 13.03 3.88
C LYS A 138 -15.89 12.03 3.09
N GLN A 139 -14.86 12.53 2.40
CA GLN A 139 -13.88 11.74 1.65
C GLN A 139 -12.45 11.88 2.17
N ARG A 140 -12.27 12.75 3.15
CA ARG A 140 -11.00 13.18 3.72
C ARG A 140 -11.08 13.02 5.23
N TYR A 141 -10.08 12.40 5.80
CA TYR A 141 -10.04 11.99 7.20
C TYR A 141 -8.68 12.38 7.77
N ARG A 142 -8.65 12.88 9.00
CA ARG A 142 -7.40 13.25 9.67
C ARG A 142 -7.48 12.86 11.13
N TRP A 143 -6.42 12.29 11.68
CA TRP A 143 -6.32 12.07 13.12
C TRP A 143 -6.20 13.39 13.87
N VAL A 144 -6.90 13.50 14.99
CA VAL A 144 -6.90 14.68 15.87
C VAL A 144 -6.46 14.24 17.25
N GLY A 145 -5.25 14.61 17.63
CA GLY A 145 -4.63 14.21 18.89
C GLY A 145 -3.15 13.89 18.70
N GLU A 146 -2.45 13.66 19.81
CA GLU A 146 -1.08 13.12 19.84
C GLU A 146 -1.11 11.58 19.88
#